data_AF-A0A7X7NBK3-F1
#
_entry.id   AF-A0A7X7NBK3-F1
#
_cell.length_a   1.000
_cell.length_b   1.000
_cell.length_c   1.000
_cell.angle_alpha   90.00
_cell.angle_beta   90.00
_cell.angle_gamma   90.00
#
_symmetry.space_group_name_H-M   'P 1'
#
loop_
_entity.id
_entity.type
_entity.pdbx_description
1 polymer ?
#
loop_
_entity_poly.entity_id
_entity_poly.type
_entity_poly.pdbx_seq_one_letter_code
_entity_poly.pdbx_strand_id
1 'polypeptide(L)' 'MKHYTKEELDLYRHGQMSVLGRINCSSHLQECEECQNLLKELEAEDEFVKELRSSIQIFDAISKEAPKK' A
#
# COMPACT_ATOMS: atom_id res chain seq x y z
N MET A 1 -9.72 23.50 -1.43
CA MET A 1 -8.32 23.03 -1.51
C MET A 1 -8.25 21.95 -2.59
N LYS A 2 -7.08 21.72 -3.21
CA LYS A 2 -6.91 20.58 -4.12
C LYS A 2 -6.54 19.35 -3.30
N HIS A 3 -7.27 18.25 -3.50
CA HIS A 3 -6.97 16.94 -2.93
C HIS A 3 -5.92 16.23 -3.79
N TYR A 4 -5.12 15.37 -3.17
CA TYR A 4 -4.19 14.50 -3.90
C TYR A 4 -4.95 13.37 -4.58
N THR A 5 -4.52 13.00 -5.78
CA THR A 5 -5.06 11.85 -6.50
C THR A 5 -4.52 10.53 -5.94
N LYS A 6 -5.17 9.41 -6.31
CA LYS A 6 -4.70 8.06 -5.96
C LYS A 6 -3.24 7.85 -6.42
N GLU A 7 -2.88 8.34 -7.60
CA GLU A 7 -1.52 8.24 -8.16
C GLU A 7 -0.49 9.03 -7.34
N GLU A 8 -0.84 10.24 -6.89
CA GLU A 8 0.06 11.04 -6.06
C GLU A 8 0.28 10.43 -4.68
N LEU A 9 -0.78 9.89 -4.06
CA LEU A 9 -0.68 9.16 -2.80
C LEU A 9 0.09 7.84 -2.96
N ASP A 10 0.01 7.20 -4.13
CA ASP A 10 0.81 6.03 -4.47
C ASP A 10 2.32 6.37 -4.55
N LEU A 11 2.66 7.50 -5.18
CA LEU A 11 4.04 8.01 -5.20
C LEU A 11 4.52 8.39 -3.79
N TYR A 12 3.64 8.94 -2.95
CA TYR A 12 3.93 9.28 -1.56
C TYR A 12 4.26 8.04 -0.73
N ARG A 13 3.43 6.99 -0.78
CA ARG A 13 3.63 5.73 -0.02
C ARG A 13 4.87 4.97 -0.48
N HIS A 14 5.12 4.92 -1.79
CA HIS A 14 6.30 4.27 -2.36
C HIS A 14 7.59 5.10 -2.23
N GLY A 15 7.50 6.33 -1.76
CA GLY A 15 8.65 7.23 -1.63
C GLY A 15 9.27 7.69 -2.93
N GLN A 16 8.48 7.66 -3.99
CA GLN A 16 8.84 8.14 -5.32
C GLN A 16 8.54 9.63 -5.51
N MET A 17 7.82 10.25 -4.57
CA MET A 17 7.65 11.70 -4.52
C MET A 17 8.93 12.41 -4.07
N SER A 18 9.14 13.62 -4.61
CA SER A 18 10.19 14.52 -4.17
C SER A 18 10.06 14.86 -2.68
N VAL A 19 11.18 15.08 -1.99
CA VAL A 19 11.22 15.34 -0.53
C VAL A 19 10.30 16.49 -0.12
N LEU A 20 10.33 17.60 -0.85
CA LEU A 20 9.44 18.75 -0.62
C LEU A 20 7.96 18.41 -0.84
N GLY A 21 7.66 17.62 -1.87
CA GLY A 21 6.31 17.14 -2.13
C GLY A 21 5.81 16.24 -0.99
N ARG A 22 6.67 15.35 -0.48
CA ARG A 22 6.35 14.47 0.65
C ARG A 22 5.98 15.26 1.90
N ILE A 23 6.72 16.32 2.21
CA ILE A 23 6.42 17.20 3.35
C ILE A 23 5.06 17.88 3.15
N ASN A 24 4.80 18.43 1.95
CA ASN A 24 3.53 19.09 1.66
C ASN A 24 2.33 18.12 1.69
N CYS A 25 2.51 16.90 1.17
CA CYS A 25 1.49 15.86 1.20
C CYS A 25 1.24 15.39 2.64
N SER A 26 2.30 15.19 3.43
CA SER A 26 2.17 14.83 4.84
C SER A 26 1.42 15.90 5.64
N SER A 27 1.70 17.19 5.40
CA SER A 27 0.97 18.29 6.02
C SER A 27 -0.51 18.27 5.61
N HIS A 28 -0.80 18.10 4.32
CA HIS A 28 -2.18 18.04 3.84
C HIS A 28 -2.96 16.86 4.42
N LEU A 29 -2.33 15.70 4.56
CA LEU A 29 -2.93 14.50 5.15
C LEU A 29 -3.31 14.69 6.63
N GLN A 30 -2.70 15.64 7.34
CA GLN A 30 -3.09 15.99 8.71
C GLN A 30 -4.36 16.84 8.77
N GLU A 31 -4.64 17.61 7.72
CA GLU A 31 -5.78 18.53 7.66
C GLU A 31 -6.93 18.00 6.80
N CYS A 32 -6.68 16.99 5.96
CA CYS A 32 -7.64 16.45 5.01
C CYS A 32 -7.95 14.97 5.29
N GLU A 33 -9.10 14.72 5.91
CA GLU A 33 -9.61 13.37 6.18
C GLU A 33 -9.86 12.56 4.89
N GLU A 34 -10.26 13.19 3.80
CA GLU A 34 -10.53 12.51 2.53
C GLU A 34 -9.25 11.89 1.94
N CYS A 35 -8.16 12.66 1.87
CA CYS A 35 -6.87 12.14 1.43
C CYS A 35 -6.30 11.12 2.42
N GLN A 36 -6.58 11.27 3.72
CA GLN A 36 -6.17 10.29 4.73
C GLN A 36 -6.91 8.96 4.56
N ASN A 37 -8.22 8.99 4.27
CA ASN A 37 -9.00 7.80 4.03
C ASN A 37 -8.55 7.09 2.75
N LEU A 38 -8.31 7.84 1.67
CA LEU A 38 -7.80 7.27 0.42
C LEU A 38 -6.42 6.63 0.61
N LEU A 39 -5.55 7.22 1.44
CA LEU A 39 -4.26 6.63 1.78
C LEU A 39 -4.41 5.32 2.57
N LYS A 40 -5.32 5.28 3.55
CA LYS A 40 -5.61 4.05 4.32
C LYS A 40 -6.17 2.95 3.44
N GLU A 41 -7.05 3.28 2.49
CA GLU A 41 -7.57 2.31 1.52
C GLU A 41 -6.44 1.71 0.67
N LEU A 42 -5.54 2.55 0.18
CA LEU A 42 -4.33 2.11 -0.53
C LEU A 42 -3.45 1.20 0.32
N GLU A 43 -3.21 1.54 1.59
CA GLU A 43 -2.40 0.72 2.50
C GLU A 43 -3.06 -0.63 2.80
N ALA A 44 -4.38 -0.66 2.96
CA ALA A 44 -5.15 -1.89 3.17
C ALA A 44 -5.15 -2.80 1.92
N GLU A 45 -5.27 -2.22 0.72
CA GLU A 45 -5.13 -2.95 -0.55
C GLU A 45 -3.77 -3.67 -0.62
N ASP A 46 -2.67 -2.97 -0.26
CA ASP A 46 -1.32 -3.53 -0.26
C ASP A 46 -1.13 -4.64 0.79
N GLU A 47 -1.68 -4.45 1.99
CA GLU A 47 -1.65 -5.46 3.05
C GLU A 47 -2.36 -6.74 2.64
N PHE A 48 -3.56 -6.61 2.05
CA PHE A 48 -4.31 -7.75 1.54
C PHE A 48 -3.55 -8.51 0.45
N VAL A 49 -2.91 -7.79 -0.48
CA VAL A 49 -2.07 -8.42 -1.52
C VAL A 49 -0.88 -9.17 -0.90
N LYS A 50 -0.26 -8.63 0.15
CA LYS A 50 0.83 -9.31 0.87
C LYS A 50 0.34 -10.57 1.59
N GLU A 51 -0.81 -10.52 2.25
CA GLU A 51 -1.42 -11.68 2.91
C GLU A 51 -1.74 -12.78 1.90
N LEU A 52 -2.34 -12.41 0.75
CA LEU A 52 -2.66 -13.35 -0.32
C LEU A 52 -1.40 -14.02 -0.88
N ARG A 53 -0.33 -13.24 -1.14
CA ARG A 53 0.95 -13.79 -1.59
C ARG A 53 1.56 -14.75 -0.57
N SER A 54 1.50 -14.40 0.70
CA SER A 54 2.01 -15.24 1.79
C SER A 54 1.25 -16.57 1.86
N SER A 55 -0.08 -16.53 1.73
CA SER A 55 -0.92 -17.72 1.71
C SER A 55 -0.59 -18.65 0.54
N ILE A 56 -0.36 -18.10 -0.66
CA ILE A 56 0.07 -18.87 -1.83
C ILE A 56 1.43 -19.53 -1.61
N GLN A 57 2.39 -18.80 -1.01
CA GLN A 57 3.73 -19.34 -0.72
C GLN A 57 3.68 -20.51 0.26
N ILE A 58 2.84 -20.44 1.29
CA ILE A 58 2.63 -21.53 2.25
C ILE A 58 2.04 -22.75 1.54
N PHE A 59 1.03 -22.55 0.68
CA PHE A 59 0.42 -23.64 -0.07
C PHE A 59 1.40 -24.33 -1.03
N ASP A 60 2.21 -23.55 -1.75
CA ASP A 60 3.26 -24.06 -2.64
C ASP A 60 4.34 -24.85 -1.89
N ALA A 61 4.75 -24.37 -0.71
CA ALA A 61 5.69 -25.09 0.16
C ALA A 61 5.12 -26.45 0.60
N ILE A 62 3.88 -26.49 1.11
CA ILE A 62 3.21 -27.74 1.52
C ILE A 62 3.06 -28.71 0.34
N SER A 63 2.72 -28.19 -0.85
CA SER A 63 2.56 -29.01 -2.05
C SER A 63 3.87 -29.64 -2.53
N LYS A 64 5.00 -28.95 -2.32
CA LYS A 64 6.34 -29.43 -2.68
C LYS A 64 6.92 -30.43 -1.68
N GLU A 65 6.53 -30.34 -0.42
CA GLU A 65 6.98 -31.23 0.66
C GLU A 65 6.12 -32.50 0.81
N ALA A 66 4.97 -32.57 0.14
CA ALA A 66 4.15 -33.77 0.10
C ALA A 66 4.93 -34.93 -0.55
N PRO A 67 5.10 -36.09 0.14
CA PRO A 67 5.75 -37.24 -0.46
C PRO A 67 4.93 -37.70 -1.67
N LYS A 68 5.55 -37.67 -2.85
CA LYS A 68 4.99 -38.30 -4.05
C LYS A 68 4.84 -39.79 -3.76
N LYS A 69 3.61 -40.23 -3.51
CA LYS A 69 3.24 -41.64 -3.51
C LYS A 69 3.16 -42.17 -4.93
#